data_AF-A0A5C5T6Y3-F1
#
_entry.id   AF-A0A5C5T6Y3-F1
#
_cell.length_a   1.000
_cell.length_b   1.000
_cell.length_c   1.000
_cell.angle_alpha   90.00
_cell.angle_beta   90.00
_cell.angle_gamma   90.00
#
_symmetry.space_group_name_H-M   'P 1'
#
loop_
_entity.id
_entity.type
_entity.pdbx_description
1 polymer ?
#
loop_
_entity_poly.entity_id
_entity_poly.type
_entity_poly.pdbx_seq_one_letter_code
_entity_poly.pdbx_strand_id
1 'polypeptide(L)'
;MITWNYVDWGGSIDQGLTNTGFPVYEVEIKGWNDNQNYSDLEDLLIIRVVHTYSSVEAKMIYLHPDAKCNLKVRKLAKETQNYLVDAIQVNG
;
A
#
# COMPACT_ATOMS: atom_id res chain seq x y z
N MET A 1 -10.78 -19.95 8.94
CA MET A 1 -9.61 -19.20 8.43
C MET A 1 -10.14 -18.28 7.35
N ILE A 2 -9.90 -16.98 7.47
CA ILE A 2 -10.21 -16.02 6.42
C ILE A 2 -9.04 -16.04 5.44
N THR A 3 -9.28 -16.51 4.22
CA THR A 3 -8.26 -16.62 3.18
C THR A 3 -8.51 -15.54 2.15
N TRP A 4 -7.68 -14.49 2.19
CA TRP A 4 -7.66 -13.46 1.14
C TRP A 4 -7.10 -14.09 -0.14
N ASN A 5 -7.95 -14.21 -1.16
CA ASN A 5 -7.65 -14.98 -2.36
C ASN A 5 -7.03 -14.13 -3.47
N TYR A 6 -7.57 -12.94 -3.68
CA TYR A 6 -7.11 -11.99 -4.69
C TYR A 6 -6.70 -10.72 -3.97
N VAL A 7 -5.42 -10.38 -4.09
CA VAL A 7 -4.84 -9.16 -3.56
C VAL A 7 -4.27 -8.44 -4.77
N ASP A 8 -4.81 -7.26 -5.05
CA ASP A 8 -4.31 -6.43 -6.14
C ASP A 8 -3.86 -5.09 -5.59
N TRP A 9 -2.91 -4.50 -6.30
CA TRP A 9 -2.65 -3.10 -6.16
C TRP A 9 -3.89 -2.37 -6.68
N GLY A 10 -4.46 -1.45 -5.88
CA GLY A 10 -5.66 -0.67 -6.21
C GLY A 10 -5.54 0.22 -7.47
N GLY A 11 -4.47 0.10 -8.25
CA GLY A 11 -4.38 0.59 -9.62
C GLY A 11 -3.88 2.03 -9.77
N SER A 12 -3.96 2.86 -8.73
CA SER A 12 -3.40 4.21 -8.75
C SER A 12 -2.31 4.41 -7.70
N ILE A 13 -1.28 5.15 -8.10
CA ILE A 13 -0.40 5.85 -7.17
C ILE A 13 -1.01 7.22 -6.98
N ASP A 14 -1.55 7.46 -5.81
CA ASP A 14 -2.02 8.80 -5.45
C ASP A 14 -0.80 9.65 -5.08
N GLN A 15 -0.74 10.86 -5.60
CA GLN A 15 0.37 11.78 -5.39
C GLN A 15 -0.14 13.06 -4.76
N GLY A 16 0.61 13.60 -3.81
CA GLY A 16 0.24 14.84 -3.14
C GLY A 16 1.41 15.51 -2.44
N LEU A 17 1.07 16.50 -1.62
CA LEU A 17 2.00 17.17 -0.72
C LEU A 17 1.54 17.01 0.72
N THR A 18 2.47 16.77 1.63
CA THR A 18 2.20 16.86 3.07
C THR A 18 1.90 18.32 3.46
N ASN A 19 1.36 18.53 4.66
CA ASN A 19 1.15 19.88 5.22
C ASN A 19 2.44 20.71 5.33
N THR A 20 3.60 20.07 5.28
CA THR A 20 4.93 20.71 5.30
C THR A 20 5.54 20.88 3.90
N GLY A 21 4.80 20.55 2.84
CA GLY A 21 5.23 20.71 1.46
C GLY A 21 6.08 19.57 0.89
N PHE A 22 6.14 18.42 1.55
CA PHE A 22 6.91 17.27 1.05
C PHE A 22 6.09 16.41 0.09
N PRO A 23 6.68 15.92 -1.02
CA PRO A 23 6.02 14.93 -1.88
C PRO A 23 5.61 13.69 -1.08
N VAL A 24 4.36 13.28 -1.25
CA VAL A 24 3.81 12.04 -0.72
C VAL A 24 3.22 11.20 -1.85
N TYR A 25 3.49 9.91 -1.79
CA TYR A 25 3.00 8.89 -2.71
C TYR A 25 2.25 7.85 -1.90
N GLU A 26 1.01 7.58 -2.27
CA GLU A 26 0.14 6.63 -1.58
C GLU A 26 -0.36 5.56 -2.53
N VAL A 27 -0.48 4.37 -1.98
CA VAL A 27 -0.91 3.18 -2.69
C VAL A 27 -1.83 2.38 -1.79
N GLU A 28 -3.00 2.05 -2.32
CA GLU A 28 -3.93 1.15 -1.67
C GLU A 28 -3.72 -0.28 -2.18
N ILE A 29 -3.64 -1.24 -1.26
CA ILE A 29 -3.73 -2.66 -1.58
C ILE A 29 -5.13 -3.11 -1.18
N LYS A 30 -5.87 -3.58 -2.18
CA LYS A 30 -7.24 -4.07 -2.03
C LYS A 30 -7.23 -5.59 -2.07
N GLY A 31 -8.22 -6.22 -1.46
CA GLY A 31 -8.41 -7.64 -1.62
C GLY A 31 -9.84 -8.10 -1.47
N TRP A 32 -10.03 -9.38 -1.77
CA TRP A 32 -11.31 -10.04 -1.66
C TRP A 32 -11.20 -11.33 -0.84
N ASN A 33 -12.16 -11.51 0.06
CA ASN A 33 -12.34 -12.69 0.88
C ASN A 33 -13.37 -13.62 0.20
N ASP A 34 -13.02 -14.90 0.05
CA ASP A 34 -13.81 -15.93 -0.67
C ASP A 34 -15.24 -16.14 -0.13
N ASN A 35 -15.55 -15.59 1.05
CA ASN A 35 -16.85 -15.66 1.69
C ASN A 35 -17.80 -14.49 1.32
N GLN A 36 -17.38 -13.54 0.48
CA GLN A 36 -18.18 -12.37 0.07
C GLN A 36 -18.33 -12.34 -1.47
N ASN A 37 -19.22 -11.52 -2.03
CA ASN A 37 -19.32 -11.38 -3.48
C ASN A 37 -18.12 -10.58 -4.03
N TYR A 38 -17.67 -10.86 -5.26
CA TYR A 38 -16.55 -10.16 -5.92
C TYR A 38 -16.71 -8.62 -5.98
N SER A 39 -17.94 -8.12 -5.84
CA SER A 39 -18.26 -6.69 -5.75
C SER A 39 -17.74 -6.02 -4.48
N ASP A 40 -17.27 -6.78 -3.49
CA ASP A 40 -16.87 -6.28 -2.17
C ASP A 40 -15.33 -6.25 -2.05
N LEU A 41 -14.67 -5.53 -2.96
CA LEU A 41 -13.24 -5.23 -2.80
C LEU A 41 -13.07 -4.35 -1.56
N GLU A 42 -12.34 -4.85 -0.58
CA GLU A 42 -12.05 -4.12 0.65
C GLU A 42 -10.60 -3.62 0.66
N ASP A 43 -10.39 -2.42 1.19
CA ASP A 43 -9.06 -1.86 1.37
C ASP A 43 -8.38 -2.55 2.55
N LEU A 44 -7.25 -3.23 2.28
CA LEU A 44 -6.53 -4.01 3.28
C LEU A 44 -5.44 -3.21 3.97
N LEU A 45 -4.78 -2.35 3.20
CA LEU A 45 -3.51 -1.75 3.55
C LEU A 45 -3.27 -0.52 2.66
N ILE A 46 -2.74 0.53 3.26
CA ILE A 46 -2.19 1.69 2.54
C ILE A 46 -0.68 1.70 2.74
N ILE A 47 0.06 1.88 1.65
CA ILE A 47 1.49 2.17 1.68
C ILE A 47 1.67 3.63 1.35
N ARG A 48 2.26 4.36 2.28
CA ARG A 48 2.58 5.78 2.14
C ARG A 48 4.08 5.95 2.11
N VAL A 49 4.59 6.66 1.11
CA VAL A 49 6.00 7.05 1.02
C VAL A 49 6.10 8.56 0.95
N VAL A 50 6.91 9.15 1.84
CA VAL A 50 7.15 10.59 1.92
C VAL A 50 8.62 10.85 1.65
N HIS A 51 8.90 11.74 0.70
CA HIS A 51 10.28 12.18 0.42
C HIS A 51 10.55 13.50 1.13
N THR A 52 11.37 13.45 2.17
CA THR A 52 11.83 14.64 2.89
C THR A 52 13.20 15.08 2.39
N TYR A 53 13.72 16.22 2.86
CA TYR A 53 15.05 16.72 2.47
C TYR A 53 16.21 15.77 2.79
N SER A 54 16.04 14.88 3.78
CA SER A 54 17.14 14.04 4.31
C SER A 54 16.86 12.55 4.21
N SER A 55 15.63 12.13 3.90
CA SER A 55 15.24 10.73 3.96
C SER A 55 13.96 10.45 3.17
N VAL A 56 13.84 9.21 2.71
CA VAL A 56 12.59 8.61 2.25
C VAL A 56 11.98 7.86 3.42
N GLU A 57 10.80 8.28 3.85
CA GLU A 57 10.03 7.60 4.90
C GLU A 57 8.92 6.77 4.27
N ALA A 58 8.90 5.47 4.52
CA ALA A 58 7.86 4.58 4.01
C ALA A 58 7.11 3.90 5.15
N LYS A 59 5.78 4.01 5.14
CA LYS A 59 4.88 3.51 6.18
C LYS A 59 3.82 2.59 5.59
N MET A 60 3.59 1.46 6.26
CA MET A 60 2.48 0.56 5.99
C MET A 60 1.38 0.79 7.02
N ILE A 61 0.18 1.11 6.57
CA ILE A 61 -1.00 1.36 7.39
C ILE A 61 -1.97 0.22 7.10
N TYR A 62 -2.10 -0.72 8.03
CA TYR A 62 -3.04 -1.83 7.89
C TYR A 62 -4.43 -1.36 8.26
N LEU A 63 -5.37 -1.46 7.31
CA LEU A 63 -6.77 -1.10 7.49
C LEU A 63 -7.59 -2.28 8.01
N HIS A 64 -7.20 -3.51 7.65
CA HIS A 64 -7.83 -4.73 8.13
C HIS A 64 -6.89 -5.55 9.05
N PRO A 65 -7.35 -6.05 10.22
CA PRO A 65 -6.49 -6.81 11.15
C PRO A 65 -5.90 -8.08 10.51
N ASP A 66 -6.67 -8.77 9.66
CA ASP A 66 -6.19 -9.98 8.98
C ASP A 66 -5.09 -9.71 7.95
N ALA A 67 -5.04 -8.50 7.38
CA ALA A 67 -3.99 -8.09 6.46
C ALA A 67 -2.60 -8.13 7.12
N LYS A 68 -2.54 -7.84 8.43
CA LYS A 68 -1.29 -7.87 9.21
C LYS A 68 -0.74 -9.29 9.40
N CYS A 69 -1.61 -10.29 9.44
CA CYS A 69 -1.23 -11.68 9.64
C CYS A 69 -1.11 -12.48 8.33
N ASN A 70 -1.64 -11.95 7.22
CA ASN A 70 -1.63 -12.60 5.93
C ASN A 70 -0.27 -12.46 5.20
N LEU A 71 0.39 -13.60 4.93
CA LEU A 71 1.69 -13.62 4.26
C LEU A 71 1.67 -13.07 2.83
N LYS A 72 0.59 -13.31 2.06
CA LYS A 72 0.47 -12.78 0.69
C LYS A 72 0.39 -11.26 0.71
N VAL A 73 -0.46 -10.70 1.58
CA VAL A 73 -0.62 -9.24 1.73
C VAL A 73 0.69 -8.60 2.16
N ARG A 74 1.39 -9.17 3.15
CA ARG A 74 2.70 -8.66 3.60
C ARG A 74 3.78 -8.71 2.52
N LYS A 75 3.79 -9.78 1.71
CA LYS A 75 4.75 -9.91 0.61
C LYS A 75 4.50 -8.83 -0.45
N LEU A 76 3.25 -8.70 -0.91
CA LEU A 76 2.86 -7.64 -1.84
C LEU A 76 3.17 -6.27 -1.27
N ALA A 77 2.85 -6.04 0.02
CA ALA A 77 3.14 -4.79 0.70
C ALA A 77 4.61 -4.37 0.60
N LYS A 78 5.50 -5.35 0.78
CA LYS A 78 6.94 -5.11 0.74
C LYS A 78 7.44 -4.86 -0.68
N GLU A 79 6.94 -5.59 -1.65
CA GLU A 79 7.27 -5.41 -3.07
C GLU A 79 6.84 -4.02 -3.54
N THR A 80 5.60 -3.62 -3.22
CA THR A 80 5.06 -2.30 -3.56
C THR A 80 5.78 -1.17 -2.83
N GLN A 81 6.15 -1.36 -1.56
CA GLN A 81 6.97 -0.38 -0.83
C GLN A 81 8.31 -0.13 -1.54
N ASN A 82 9.01 -1.21 -1.91
CA ASN A 82 10.29 -1.10 -2.60
C ASN A 82 10.13 -0.40 -3.95
N TYR A 83 9.10 -0.78 -4.73
CA TYR A 83 8.79 -0.13 -6.00
C TYR A 83 8.59 1.39 -5.85
N LEU A 84 7.82 1.83 -4.85
CA LEU A 84 7.59 3.26 -4.62
C LEU A 84 8.86 3.99 -4.21
N VAL A 85 9.68 3.39 -3.34
CA VAL A 85 10.97 3.98 -2.92
C VAL A 85 11.91 4.12 -4.12
N ASP A 86 12.04 3.08 -4.95
CA ASP A 86 12.89 3.09 -6.14
C ASP A 86 12.38 4.13 -7.16
N ALA A 87 11.07 4.20 -7.39
CA ALA A 87 10.46 5.16 -8.31
C ALA A 87 10.69 6.62 -7.89
N ILE A 88 10.75 6.89 -6.59
CA ILE A 88 11.05 8.22 -6.05
C ILE A 88 12.54 8.56 -6.18
N GLN A 89 13.42 7.58 -5.94
CA GLN A 89 14.87 7.80 -6.04
C GLN A 89 15.36 7.99 -7.48
N VAL A 90 14.69 7.37 -8.47
CA VAL A 90 15.05 7.50 -9.89
C VAL A 90 14.61 8.86 -10.47
N ASN A 91 13.61 9.51 -9.86
CA ASN A 91 13.09 10.81 -10.30
C ASN A 91 13.56 12.01 -9.45
N GLY A 92 14.46 11.79 -8.49
CA GLY A 92 15.03 12.80 -7.60
C GLY A 92 16.33 13.41 -8.11
#